data_AF-A0A0Q8LNB5-F1
#
_entry.id   AF-A0A0Q8LNB5-F1
#
_cell.length_a   1.000
_cell.length_b   1.000
_cell.length_c   1.000
_cell.angle_alpha   90.00
_cell.angle_beta   90.00
_cell.angle_gamma   90.00
#
_symmetry.space_group_name_H-M   'P 1'
#
loop_
_entity.id
_entity.type
_entity.pdbx_description
1 polymer ?
#
loop_
_entity_poly.entity_id
_entity_poly.type
_entity_poly.pdbx_seq_one_letter_code
_entity_poly.pdbx_strand_id
1 'polypeptide(L)'
;MLAELRTYTLTADGREPMLRQFEEVSRPIFADIGIVVHGPWLRSLKKGEVFVYVAEFDSPDDRDAKWAAFREHPDWVQAQAREAASGSPGPIAAMETVELSR
;
A
#
# COMPACT_ATOMS: atom_id res chain seq x y z
N MET A 1 20.25 -3.56 -1.30
CA MET A 1 18.96 -3.95 -1.88
C MET A 1 18.13 -4.59 -0.79
N LEU A 2 16.97 -4.01 -0.51
CA LEU A 2 16.05 -4.33 0.57
C LEU A 2 14.65 -4.44 -0.01
N ALA A 3 13.81 -5.30 0.55
CA ALA A 3 12.41 -5.36 0.16
C ALA A 3 11.50 -5.31 1.40
N GLU A 4 10.31 -4.78 1.23
CA GLU A 4 9.25 -4.84 2.23
C GLU A 4 8.12 -5.74 1.73
N LEU A 5 7.81 -6.80 2.48
CA LEU A 5 6.56 -7.52 2.34
C LEU A 5 5.47 -6.82 3.15
N ARG A 6 4.45 -6.30 2.48
CA ARG A 6 3.38 -5.53 3.09
C ARG A 6 2.08 -6.32 3.00
N THR A 7 1.50 -6.63 4.16
CA THR A 7 0.31 -7.46 4.30
C THR A 7 -0.77 -6.67 5.02
N TYR A 8 -1.91 -6.47 4.36
CA TYR A 8 -3.06 -5.77 4.93
C TYR A 8 -4.21 -6.74 5.15
N THR A 9 -4.71 -6.76 6.39
CA THR A 9 -6.00 -7.36 6.73
C THR A 9 -7.07 -6.34 6.40
N LEU A 10 -7.98 -6.69 5.50
CA LEU A 10 -9.04 -5.78 5.08
C LEU A 10 -10.27 -5.87 5.98
N THR A 11 -11.03 -4.78 6.04
CA THR A 11 -12.39 -4.78 6.61
C THR A 11 -13.32 -5.62 5.73
N ALA A 12 -14.51 -5.99 6.24
CA ALA A 12 -15.44 -6.90 5.54
C ALA A 12 -15.84 -6.43 4.12
N ASP A 13 -15.89 -5.10 3.91
CA ASP A 13 -16.21 -4.48 2.62
C ASP A 13 -15.00 -3.70 2.05
N GLY A 14 -13.80 -3.96 2.57
CA GLY A 14 -12.58 -3.20 2.28
C GLY A 14 -11.87 -3.62 0.99
N ARG A 15 -12.21 -4.77 0.41
CA ARG A 15 -11.54 -5.35 -0.78
C ARG A 15 -11.56 -4.45 -1.99
N GLU A 16 -12.73 -4.15 -2.53
CA GLU A 16 -12.87 -3.34 -3.74
C GLU A 16 -12.31 -1.92 -3.54
N PRO A 17 -12.60 -1.21 -2.43
CA PRO A 17 -11.98 0.08 -2.16
C PRO A 17 -10.46 0.02 -2.06
N MET A 18 -9.88 -0.99 -1.40
CA MET A 18 -8.43 -1.17 -1.31
C MET A 18 -7.81 -1.39 -2.69
N LEU A 19 -8.38 -2.31 -3.48
CA LEU A 19 -7.84 -2.63 -4.80
C LEU A 19 -7.90 -1.40 -5.72
N ARG A 20 -9.03 -0.68 -5.69
CA ARG A 20 -9.20 0.55 -6.46
C ARG A 20 -8.19 1.61 -6.04
N GLN A 21 -8.09 1.91 -4.74
CA GLN A 21 -7.15 2.88 -4.21
C GLN A 21 -5.73 2.54 -4.64
N PHE A 22 -5.34 1.27 -4.51
CA PHE A 22 -3.99 0.85 -4.86
C PHE A 22 -3.69 0.99 -6.35
N GLU A 23 -4.58 0.52 -7.23
CA GLU A 23 -4.36 0.56 -8.68
C GLU A 23 -4.48 1.98 -9.26
N GLU A 24 -5.41 2.80 -8.75
CA GLU A 24 -5.69 4.14 -9.29
C GLU A 24 -4.85 5.24 -8.66
N VAL A 25 -4.32 5.03 -7.44
CA VAL A 25 -3.57 6.06 -6.70
C VAL A 25 -2.19 5.59 -6.30
N SER A 26 -2.08 4.52 -5.50
CA SER A 26 -0.76 4.13 -4.94
C SER A 26 0.23 3.70 -6.02
N ARG A 27 -0.16 2.81 -6.93
CA ARG A 27 0.73 2.25 -7.96
C ARG A 27 1.24 3.33 -8.93
N PRO A 28 0.41 4.25 -9.47
CA PRO A 28 0.91 5.36 -10.28
C PRO A 28 1.95 6.21 -9.54
N ILE A 29 1.70 6.55 -8.27
CA ILE A 29 2.64 7.33 -7.47
C ILE A 29 3.93 6.54 -7.26
N PHE A 30 3.85 5.26 -6.88
CA PHE A 30 5.02 4.41 -6.71
C PHE A 30 5.91 4.38 -7.96
N ALA A 31 5.30 4.26 -9.14
CA ALA A 31 6.03 4.31 -10.40
C ALA A 31 6.69 5.67 -10.63
N ASP A 32 6.00 6.78 -10.32
CA ASP A 32 6.53 8.14 -10.46
C ASP A 32 7.75 8.40 -9.57
N ILE A 33 7.70 7.96 -8.31
CA ILE A 33 8.79 8.16 -7.33
C ILE A 33 9.83 7.01 -7.31
N GLY A 34 9.73 6.06 -8.23
CA GLY A 34 10.72 4.98 -8.38
C GLY A 34 10.68 3.89 -7.30
N ILE A 35 9.53 3.62 -6.69
CA ILE A 35 9.29 2.41 -5.90
C ILE A 35 8.86 1.30 -6.85
N VAL A 36 9.67 0.24 -6.95
CA VAL A 36 9.28 -0.97 -7.69
C VAL A 36 8.37 -1.81 -6.80
N VAL A 37 7.20 -2.16 -7.32
CA VAL A 37 6.20 -2.95 -6.58
C VAL A 37 5.75 -4.18 -7.36
N HIS A 38 5.71 -5.31 -6.67
CA HIS A 38 5.17 -6.58 -7.16
C HIS A 38 3.84 -6.91 -6.50
N GLY A 39 2.88 -7.41 -7.28
CA GLY A 39 1.50 -7.63 -6.84
C GLY A 39 0.57 -6.49 -7.28
N PRO A 40 -0.56 -6.26 -6.57
CA PRO A 40 -0.95 -6.93 -5.34
C PRO A 40 -1.50 -8.33 -5.61
N TRP A 41 -1.41 -9.19 -4.61
CA TRP A 41 -2.10 -10.47 -4.57
C TRP A 41 -3.19 -10.43 -3.52
N LEU A 42 -4.30 -11.08 -3.83
CA LEU A 42 -5.41 -11.30 -2.91
C LEU A 42 -5.34 -12.76 -2.46
N ARG A 43 -5.29 -13.02 -1.15
CA ARG A 43 -5.34 -14.41 -0.66
C ARG A 43 -6.69 -15.05 -1.01
N SER A 44 -6.64 -16.30 -1.46
CA SER A 44 -7.81 -17.09 -1.89
C SER A 44 -8.54 -17.83 -0.76
N LEU A 45 -8.29 -17.50 0.52
CA LEU A 45 -8.83 -18.24 1.66
C LEU A 45 -10.26 -17.82 2.04
N LYS A 46 -11.04 -18.75 2.60
CA LYS A 46 -12.45 -18.59 3.01
C LYS A 46 -12.70 -17.69 4.24
N LYS A 47 -11.68 -17.07 4.84
CA LYS A 47 -11.82 -16.11 5.95
C LYS A 47 -10.78 -15.00 5.85
N GLY A 48 -11.27 -13.76 5.79
CA GLY A 48 -10.50 -12.51 5.84
C GLY A 48 -9.75 -12.23 4.54
N GLU A 49 -10.14 -11.18 3.83
CA GLU A 49 -9.43 -10.77 2.61
C GLU A 49 -8.10 -10.15 3.00
N VAL A 50 -7.03 -10.67 2.39
CA VAL A 50 -5.67 -10.23 2.68
C VAL A 50 -5.04 -9.75 1.39
N PHE A 51 -4.68 -8.47 1.41
CA PHE A 51 -4.01 -7.75 0.33
C PHE A 51 -2.52 -7.75 0.59
N VAL A 52 -1.72 -8.26 -0.35
CA VAL A 52 -0.27 -8.43 -0.19
C VAL A 52 0.46 -7.84 -1.38
N TYR A 53 1.54 -7.11 -1.13
CA TYR A 53 2.47 -6.66 -2.17
C TYR A 53 3.89 -6.59 -1.61
N VAL A 54 4.86 -6.56 -2.52
CA VAL A 54 6.27 -6.38 -2.18
C VAL A 54 6.78 -5.09 -2.79
N ALA A 55 7.42 -4.24 -2.00
CA ALA A 55 8.11 -3.03 -2.47
C ALA A 55 9.63 -3.21 -2.38
N GLU A 56 10.37 -2.84 -3.41
CA GLU A 56 11.84 -2.95 -3.46
C GLU A 56 12.52 -1.59 -3.35
N PHE A 57 13.66 -1.58 -2.67
CA PHE A 57 14.47 -0.39 -2.38
C PHE A 57 15.96 -0.70 -2.48
N ASP A 58 16.77 0.30 -2.82
CA ASP A 58 18.21 0.13 -2.98
C ASP A 58 18.93 0.03 -1.63
N SER A 59 18.49 0.84 -0.67
CA SER A 59 19.02 0.95 0.69
C SER A 59 17.93 1.37 1.69
N PRO A 60 18.19 1.33 3.01
CA PRO A 60 17.29 1.89 4.01
C PRO A 60 17.02 3.40 3.80
N ASP A 61 18.04 4.16 3.41
CA ASP A 61 17.89 5.60 3.14
C ASP A 61 17.01 5.87 1.91
N ASP A 62 17.16 5.06 0.84
CA ASP A 62 16.31 5.13 -0.36
C ASP A 62 14.85 4.81 -0.02
N ARG A 63 14.63 3.77 0.80
CA ARG A 63 13.31 3.41 1.32
C ARG A 63 12.66 4.56 2.07
N ASP A 64 13.39 5.16 3.01
CA ASP A 64 12.85 6.22 3.86
C ASP A 64 12.53 7.48 3.03
N ALA A 65 13.40 7.85 2.09
CA ALA A 65 13.18 8.97 1.18
C ALA A 65 11.96 8.74 0.27
N LYS A 66 11.83 7.56 -0.34
CA LYS A 66 10.70 7.24 -1.22
C LYS A 66 9.37 7.16 -0.45
N TRP A 67 9.35 6.55 0.73
CA TRP A 67 8.13 6.54 1.55
C TRP A 67 7.75 7.95 2.04
N ALA A 68 8.72 8.82 2.33
CA ALA A 68 8.43 10.22 2.62
C ALA A 68 7.79 10.92 1.41
N ALA A 69 8.40 10.79 0.23
CA ALA A 69 7.86 11.34 -1.01
C ALA A 69 6.44 10.83 -1.32
N PHE A 70 6.17 9.54 -1.09
CA PHE A 70 4.82 8.98 -1.23
C PHE A 70 3.80 9.66 -0.31
N ARG A 71 4.14 9.83 0.98
CA ARG A 71 3.23 10.44 1.97
C ARG A 71 2.94 11.91 1.68
N GLU A 72 3.90 12.60 1.07
CA GLU A 72 3.79 14.02 0.70
C GLU A 72 3.19 14.24 -0.69
N HIS A 73 3.04 13.17 -1.50
CA HIS A 73 2.54 13.28 -2.86
C HIS A 73 1.11 13.88 -2.89
N PRO A 74 0.84 14.93 -3.70
CA PRO A 74 -0.45 15.61 -3.71
C PRO A 74 -1.65 14.68 -3.95
N ASP A 75 -1.52 13.72 -4.86
CA ASP A 75 -2.60 12.77 -5.16
C ASP A 75 -2.90 11.83 -3.99
N TRP A 76 -1.86 11.44 -3.23
CA TRP A 76 -2.04 10.63 -2.03
C TRP A 76 -2.70 11.43 -0.90
N VAL A 77 -2.26 12.68 -0.67
CA VAL A 77 -2.88 13.59 0.30
C VAL A 77 -4.35 13.83 -0.04
N GLN A 78 -4.67 14.05 -1.32
CA GLN A 78 -6.04 14.24 -1.78
C GLN A 78 -6.88 12.96 -1.62
N ALA A 79 -6.33 11.78 -1.90
CA ALA A 79 -7.00 10.51 -1.70
C ALA A 79 -7.35 10.26 -0.22
N GLN A 80 -6.39 10.50 0.68
CA GLN A 80 -6.62 10.39 2.13
C GLN A 80 -7.67 11.38 2.62
N ALA A 81 -7.66 12.63 2.12
CA ALA A 81 -8.68 13.61 2.48
C ALA A 81 -10.09 13.20 2.03
N ARG A 82 -10.22 12.64 0.83
CA ARG A 82 -11.49 12.08 0.32
C ARG A 82 -11.97 10.91 1.16
N GLU A 83 -11.05 10.01 1.54
CA GLU A 83 -11.37 8.86 2.40
C GLU A 83 -11.84 9.33 3.78
N ALA A 84 -11.12 10.27 4.42
CA ALA A 84 -11.52 10.84 5.71
C ALA A 84 -12.89 11.53 5.66
N ALA A 85 -13.19 12.26 4.57
CA ALA A 85 -14.47 12.91 4.38
C ALA A 85 -15.65 11.95 4.17
N SER A 86 -15.38 10.70 3.76
CA SER A 86 -16.44 9.69 3.55
C SER A 86 -17.06 9.18 4.86
N GLY A 87 -16.40 9.40 6.00
CA GLY A 87 -16.79 8.83 7.29
C GLY A 87 -16.59 7.31 7.41
N SER A 88 -16.01 6.67 6.38
CA SER A 88 -15.60 5.27 6.41
C SER A 88 -14.39 5.08 7.32
N PRO A 89 -14.30 3.98 8.10
CA PRO A 89 -13.09 3.63 8.85
C PRO A 89 -11.92 3.22 7.94
N GLY A 90 -12.12 3.19 6.62
CA GLY A 90 -11.14 2.79 5.63
C GLY A 90 -11.16 1.29 5.35
N PRO A 91 -10.41 0.83 4.32
CA PRO A 91 -10.45 -0.56 3.90
C PRO A 91 -9.54 -1.49 4.71
N ILE A 92 -8.65 -0.96 5.56
CA ILE A 92 -7.62 -1.74 6.27
C ILE A 92 -7.98 -1.85 7.76
N ALA A 93 -8.15 -3.07 8.27
CA ALA A 93 -8.39 -3.36 9.67
C ALA A 93 -7.09 -3.59 10.47
N ALA A 94 -6.05 -4.12 9.83
CA ALA A 94 -4.72 -4.27 10.41
C ALA A 94 -3.66 -4.34 9.31
N MET A 95 -2.42 -3.96 9.62
CA MET A 95 -1.30 -4.08 8.70
C MET A 95 -0.08 -4.71 9.37
N GLU A 96 0.70 -5.42 8.57
CA GLU A 96 2.01 -5.94 8.92
C GLU A 96 2.99 -5.58 7.81
N THR A 97 4.21 -5.20 8.19
CA THR A 97 5.31 -4.94 7.27
C THR A 97 6.52 -5.72 7.75
N VAL A 98 7.06 -6.55 6.87
CA VAL A 98 8.26 -7.35 7.14
C VAL A 98 9.35 -6.87 6.20
N GLU A 99 10.48 -6.45 6.78
CA GLU A 99 11.69 -6.18 6.01
C GLU A 99 12.34 -7.51 5.61
N LEU A 100 12.70 -7.61 4.33
CA LEU A 100 13.36 -8.74 3.72
C LEU A 100 14.73 -8.30 3.24
N SER A 101 15.77 -8.97 3.74
CA SER A 101 17.15 -8.84 3.27
C SER A 101 17.58 -10.11 2.53
N ARG A 102 18.52 -9.96 1.60
CA ARG A 102 19.18 -11.06 0.88
C ARG A 102 20.61 -11.21 1.36
#